data_AF-A0A2Z2GTY3-F1
#
_entry.id   AF-A0A2Z2GTY3-F1
#
_cell.length_a   1.000
_cell.length_b   1.000
_cell.length_c   1.000
_cell.angle_alpha   90.00
_cell.angle_beta   90.00
_cell.angle_gamma   90.00
#
_symmetry.space_group_name_H-M   'P 1'
#
loop_
_entity.id
_entity.type
_entity.pdbx_description
1 polymer ?
#
loop_
_entity_poly.entity_id
_entity_poly.type
_entity_poly.pdbx_seq_one_letter_code
_entity_poly.pdbx_strand_id
1 'polypeptide(L)'
;MAITMTKAMTNTITDHSGKRWNIMIVPDKGCSVNGGLSSTRGGKMASYMYAHDGIGKERLKNPRINRGDKWLDTSWENALAVYAGLTKKILDSDGPSGLVYDCFDHGGAGGGFENTWGTGK
;
A
#
# COMPACT_ATOMS: atom_id res chain seq x y z
N MET A 1 23.98 -27.18 0.62
CA MET A 1 23.61 -25.79 0.26
C MET A 1 22.70 -25.22 1.33
N ALA A 2 23.06 -24.10 1.95
CA ALA A 2 22.24 -23.47 2.99
C ALA A 2 21.01 -22.74 2.40
N ILE A 3 19.92 -22.68 3.17
CA ILE A 3 18.70 -21.95 2.84
C ILE A 3 18.70 -20.63 3.63
N THR A 4 18.39 -19.51 2.98
CA THR A 4 18.13 -18.25 3.69
C THR A 4 16.65 -18.23 4.07
N MET A 5 16.34 -18.65 5.29
CA MET A 5 14.98 -18.66 5.84
C MET A 5 15.01 -18.24 7.31
N THR A 6 14.16 -17.28 7.67
CA THR A 6 14.01 -16.81 9.07
C THR A 6 12.54 -16.71 9.43
N LYS A 7 12.20 -16.57 10.72
CA LYS A 7 10.81 -16.34 11.15
C LYS A 7 10.18 -15.11 10.48
N ALA A 8 10.97 -14.06 10.21
CA ALA A 8 10.49 -12.84 9.57
C ALA A 8 10.04 -13.04 8.10
N MET A 9 10.46 -14.14 7.48
CA MET A 9 10.08 -14.56 6.12
C MET A 9 8.79 -15.39 6.09
N THR A 10 8.08 -15.52 7.21
CA THR A 10 6.79 -16.20 7.30
C THR A 10 5.73 -15.30 7.94
N ASN A 11 4.45 -15.51 7.60
CA ASN A 11 3.31 -14.85 8.23
C ASN A 11 2.04 -15.70 8.06
N THR A 12 1.00 -15.41 8.82
CA THR A 12 -0.35 -15.96 8.61
C THR A 12 -1.29 -14.81 8.25
N ILE A 13 -1.80 -14.80 7.03
CA ILE A 13 -2.74 -13.78 6.54
C ILE A 13 -4.17 -14.32 6.52
N THR A 14 -5.15 -13.42 6.58
CA THR A 14 -6.57 -13.76 6.44
C THR A 14 -7.09 -13.11 5.15
N ASP A 15 -7.67 -13.90 4.26
CA ASP A 15 -8.26 -13.40 3.02
C ASP A 15 -9.65 -12.78 3.25
N HIS A 16 -10.25 -12.25 2.18
CA HIS A 16 -11.58 -11.63 2.24
C HIS A 16 -12.71 -12.59 2.63
N SER A 17 -12.55 -13.90 2.41
CA SER A 17 -13.53 -14.91 2.82
C SER A 17 -13.40 -15.28 4.32
N GLY A 18 -12.39 -14.74 5.01
CA GLY A 18 -12.06 -15.06 6.39
C GLY A 18 -11.15 -16.28 6.54
N LYS A 19 -10.70 -16.89 5.44
CA LYS A 19 -9.81 -18.05 5.49
C LYS A 19 -8.38 -17.62 5.80
N ARG A 20 -7.72 -18.39 6.66
CA ARG A 20 -6.32 -18.18 7.05
C ARG A 20 -5.36 -18.93 6.14
N TRP A 21 -4.27 -18.26 5.76
CA TRP A 21 -3.22 -18.79 4.90
C TRP A 21 -1.86 -18.53 5.51
N ASN A 22 -1.02 -19.57 5.56
CA ASN A 22 0.39 -19.39 5.88
C ASN A 22 1.13 -18.99 4.62
N ILE A 23 1.90 -17.92 4.69
CA ILE A 23 2.75 -17.44 3.60
C ILE A 23 4.21 -17.52 3.99
N MET A 24 5.05 -17.79 3.01
CA MET A 24 6.50 -17.74 3.12
C MET A 24 7.06 -16.95 1.92
N ILE A 25 7.85 -15.91 2.19
CA ILE A 25 8.47 -15.07 1.16
C ILE A 25 9.98 -15.20 1.32
N VAL A 26 10.59 -16.00 0.43
CA VAL A 26 12.02 -16.36 0.43
C VAL A 26 12.69 -15.93 -0.87
N PRO A 27 14.01 -15.65 -0.87
CA PRO A 27 14.70 -15.26 -2.09
C PRO A 27 14.79 -16.42 -3.08
N ASP A 28 14.59 -16.12 -4.37
CA ASP A 28 14.82 -17.06 -5.45
C ASP A 28 16.32 -17.22 -5.71
N LYS A 29 16.80 -18.47 -5.74
CA LYS A 29 18.19 -18.84 -6.03
C LYS A 29 18.54 -18.76 -7.52
N GLY A 30 17.55 -18.91 -8.39
CA GLY A 30 17.73 -18.84 -9.85
C GLY A 30 17.82 -17.41 -10.39
N CYS A 31 17.41 -16.42 -9.60
CA CYS A 31 17.44 -15.02 -10.01
C CYS A 31 18.88 -14.49 -10.12
N SER A 32 19.27 -14.03 -11.30
CA SER A 32 20.63 -13.50 -11.57
C SER A 32 20.96 -12.21 -10.83
N VAL A 33 19.94 -11.45 -10.40
CA VAL A 33 20.12 -10.16 -9.71
C VAL A 33 20.66 -10.33 -8.30
N ASN A 34 20.11 -11.28 -7.54
CA ASN A 34 20.45 -11.49 -6.13
C ASN A 34 21.06 -12.87 -5.84
N GLY A 35 21.00 -13.83 -6.76
CA GLY A 35 21.59 -15.17 -6.60
C GLY A 35 21.12 -15.91 -5.35
N GLY A 36 19.87 -15.69 -4.91
CA GLY A 36 19.33 -16.26 -3.66
C GLY A 36 19.66 -15.48 -2.39
N LEU A 37 20.34 -14.33 -2.46
CA LEU A 37 20.57 -13.46 -1.31
C LEU A 37 19.31 -12.68 -0.94
N SER A 38 19.13 -12.41 0.35
CA SER A 38 18.07 -11.54 0.87
C SER A 38 18.66 -10.51 1.82
N SER A 39 18.37 -9.23 1.59
CA SER A 39 18.77 -8.16 2.49
C SER A 39 17.90 -8.14 3.75
N THR A 40 18.35 -7.43 4.80
CA THR A 40 17.54 -7.25 6.02
C THR A 40 16.17 -6.59 5.78
N ARG A 41 16.03 -5.82 4.69
CA ARG A 41 14.76 -5.18 4.28
C ARG A 41 13.86 -6.18 3.55
N GLY A 42 14.39 -6.81 2.49
CA GLY A 42 13.64 -7.78 1.69
C GLY A 42 13.26 -9.04 2.48
N GLY A 43 14.11 -9.49 3.40
CA GLY A 43 13.88 -10.66 4.23
C GLY A 43 12.79 -10.51 5.29
N LYS A 44 12.18 -9.32 5.40
CA LYS A 44 11.05 -9.04 6.30
C LYS A 44 9.72 -8.87 5.57
N MET A 45 9.68 -9.02 4.24
CA MET A 45 8.47 -8.77 3.45
C MET A 45 7.26 -9.55 3.94
N ALA A 46 7.42 -10.82 4.33
CA ALA A 46 6.31 -11.61 4.84
C ALA A 46 5.72 -10.98 6.11
N SER A 47 6.57 -10.52 7.04
CA SER A 47 6.14 -9.83 8.26
C SER A 47 5.40 -8.52 7.97
N TYR A 48 5.74 -7.82 6.88
CA TYR A 48 5.07 -6.58 6.46
C TYR A 48 3.70 -6.82 5.83
N MET A 49 3.40 -8.02 5.35
CA MET A 49 2.08 -8.34 4.82
C MET A 49 1.01 -8.18 5.91
N TYR A 50 -0.14 -7.65 5.52
CA TYR A 50 -1.19 -7.32 6.46
C TYR A 50 -1.74 -8.58 7.16
N ALA A 51 -1.65 -8.57 8.49
CA ALA A 51 -2.36 -9.44 9.40
C ALA A 51 -2.96 -8.56 10.52
N HIS A 52 -4.17 -8.88 10.97
CA HIS A 52 -4.91 -8.06 11.94
C HIS A 52 -4.19 -7.88 13.29
N ASP A 53 -3.35 -8.84 13.65
CA ASP A 53 -2.55 -8.98 14.86
C ASP A 53 -1.04 -8.82 14.59
N GLY A 54 -0.66 -8.52 13.34
CA GLY A 54 0.73 -8.33 12.90
C GLY A 54 1.22 -6.89 13.01
N ILE A 55 2.47 -6.66 12.58
CA ILE A 55 3.09 -5.31 12.59
C ILE A 55 2.39 -4.33 11.62
N GLY A 56 1.68 -4.84 10.62
CA GLY A 56 0.87 -4.05 9.69
C GLY A 56 -0.55 -3.73 10.18
N LYS A 57 -0.90 -3.99 11.45
CA LYS A 57 -2.27 -3.84 11.98
C LYS A 57 -2.88 -2.45 11.80
N GLU A 58 -2.03 -1.42 11.75
CA GLU A 58 -2.38 0.00 11.58
C GLU A 58 -2.55 0.42 10.11
N ARG A 59 -2.46 -0.51 9.15
CA ARG A 59 -2.73 -0.22 7.73
C ARG A 59 -4.12 0.41 7.59
N LEU A 60 -4.25 1.44 6.76
CA LEU A 60 -5.55 2.04 6.42
C LEU A 60 -6.46 0.99 5.79
N LYS A 61 -7.68 0.85 6.35
CA LYS A 61 -8.69 -0.14 5.92
C LYS A 61 -9.91 0.52 5.30
N ASN A 62 -10.26 1.70 5.79
CA ASN A 62 -11.39 2.51 5.35
C ASN A 62 -10.90 3.91 5.00
N PRO A 63 -11.59 4.62 4.08
CA PRO A 63 -11.42 6.06 3.94
C PRO A 63 -11.61 6.78 5.28
N ARG A 64 -10.75 7.76 5.55
CA ARG A 64 -10.76 8.56 6.78
C ARG A 64 -11.08 10.00 6.44
N ILE A 65 -11.97 10.62 7.21
CA ILE A 65 -12.31 12.03 7.09
C ILE A 65 -12.04 12.75 8.41
N ASN A 66 -11.42 13.92 8.34
CA ASN A 66 -11.26 14.80 9.49
C ASN A 66 -12.48 15.73 9.57
N ARG A 67 -13.15 15.76 10.72
CA ARG A 67 -14.25 16.69 11.02
C ARG A 67 -13.93 17.47 12.28
N GLY A 68 -13.07 18.48 12.14
CA GLY A 68 -12.66 19.36 13.23
C GLY A 68 -11.57 18.71 14.10
N ASP A 69 -11.97 18.17 15.24
CA ASP A 69 -11.06 17.62 16.26
C ASP A 69 -10.85 16.09 16.15
N LYS A 70 -11.52 15.43 15.19
CA LYS A 70 -11.57 13.96 15.11
C LYS A 70 -11.36 13.41 13.71
N TRP A 71 -10.70 12.26 13.66
CA TRP A 71 -10.65 11.39 12.49
C TRP A 71 -11.70 10.29 12.60
N LEU A 72 -12.56 10.20 11.58
CA LEU A 72 -13.66 9.25 11.51
C LEU A 72 -13.52 8.38 10.25
N ASP A 73 -14.04 7.16 10.31
CA ASP A 73 -14.22 6.33 9.11
C ASP A 73 -15.39 6.87 8.28
N THR A 74 -15.30 6.72 6.96
CA THR A 74 -16.38 7.07 6.03
C THR A 74 -16.45 6.09 4.86
N SER A 75 -17.54 6.13 4.09
CA SER A 75 -17.68 5.29 2.90
C SER A 75 -16.83 5.83 1.76
N TRP A 76 -16.47 4.95 0.81
CA TRP A 76 -15.83 5.35 -0.44
C TRP A 76 -16.65 6.36 -1.22
N GLU A 77 -17.98 6.17 -1.30
CA GLU A 77 -18.90 7.09 -1.96
C GLU A 77 -18.81 8.50 -1.37
N ASN A 78 -18.89 8.64 -0.04
CA ASN A 78 -18.81 9.95 0.59
C ASN A 78 -17.41 10.58 0.47
N ALA A 79 -16.34 9.79 0.62
CA ALA A 79 -14.97 10.29 0.45
C ALA A 79 -14.74 10.84 -0.97
N LEU A 80 -15.18 10.10 -1.99
CA LEU A 80 -15.05 10.50 -3.39
C LEU A 80 -15.96 11.68 -3.72
N ALA A 81 -17.18 11.74 -3.20
CA ALA A 81 -18.08 12.88 -3.41
C ALA A 81 -17.49 14.18 -2.86
N VAL A 82 -16.90 14.16 -1.66
CA VAL A 82 -16.22 15.31 -1.08
C VAL A 82 -14.99 15.70 -1.93
N TYR A 83 -14.13 14.73 -2.25
CA TYR A 83 -12.90 14.97 -3.01
C TYR A 83 -13.19 15.52 -4.42
N ALA A 84 -14.01 14.82 -5.21
CA ALA A 84 -14.36 15.21 -6.57
C ALA A 84 -15.21 16.49 -6.60
N GLY A 85 -16.14 16.66 -5.65
CA GLY A 85 -16.97 17.87 -5.57
C GLY A 85 -16.16 19.12 -5.31
N LEU A 86 -15.22 19.08 -4.36
CA LEU A 86 -14.33 20.21 -4.08
C LEU A 86 -13.36 20.45 -5.25
N THR A 87 -12.79 19.38 -5.81
CA THR A 87 -11.90 19.45 -6.98
C THR A 87 -12.60 20.13 -8.15
N LYS A 88 -13.83 19.72 -8.47
CA LYS A 88 -14.66 20.35 -9.51
C LYS A 88 -14.90 21.83 -9.22
N LYS A 89 -15.26 22.19 -7.98
CA LYS A 89 -15.50 23.60 -7.60
C LYS A 89 -14.27 24.47 -7.83
N ILE A 90 -13.08 23.97 -7.48
CA ILE A 90 -11.80 24.67 -7.71
C ILE A 90 -11.55 24.81 -9.22
N LEU A 91 -11.71 23.75 -9.99
CA LEU A 91 -11.55 23.81 -11.45
C LEU A 91 -12.50 24.80 -12.12
N ASP A 92 -13.76 24.84 -11.69
CA ASP A 92 -14.77 25.76 -12.24
C ASP A 92 -14.48 27.23 -11.90
N SER A 93 -13.85 27.51 -10.75
CA SER A 93 -13.68 28.88 -10.22
C SER A 93 -12.29 29.46 -10.48
N ASP A 94 -11.24 28.65 -10.23
CA ASP A 94 -9.83 29.08 -10.19
C ASP A 94 -9.00 28.41 -11.30
N GLY A 95 -9.57 27.43 -12.00
CA GLY A 95 -8.87 26.65 -13.02
C GLY A 95 -7.86 25.63 -12.46
N PRO A 96 -7.13 24.92 -13.33
CA PRO A 96 -6.22 23.84 -12.92
C PRO A 96 -5.08 24.25 -11.98
N SER A 97 -4.64 25.51 -12.03
CA SER A 97 -3.60 26.04 -11.13
C SER A 97 -4.00 26.07 -9.66
N GLY A 98 -5.30 25.98 -9.36
CA GLY A 98 -5.81 25.86 -7.99
C GLY A 98 -5.63 24.47 -7.37
N LEU A 99 -5.28 23.45 -8.17
CA LEU A 99 -5.03 22.09 -7.69
C LEU A 99 -3.53 21.81 -7.60
N VAL A 100 -3.12 21.20 -6.49
CA VAL A 100 -1.72 20.86 -6.22
C VAL A 100 -1.62 19.39 -5.85
N TYR A 101 -0.59 18.72 -6.37
CA TYR A 101 -0.29 17.31 -6.10
C TYR A 101 1.19 17.14 -5.82
N ASP A 102 1.50 16.43 -4.74
CA ASP A 102 2.79 15.77 -4.53
C ASP A 102 2.56 14.27 -4.67
N CYS A 103 3.13 13.67 -5.70
CA CYS A 103 2.82 12.31 -6.12
C CYS A 103 4.11 11.60 -6.54
N PHE A 104 4.23 10.33 -6.13
CA PHE A 104 5.34 9.46 -6.50
C PHE A 104 5.47 9.29 -8.02
N ASP A 105 6.69 9.08 -8.49
CA ASP A 105 7.05 8.83 -9.88
C ASP A 105 8.02 7.62 -10.04
N HIS A 106 8.15 6.81 -8.98
CA HIS A 106 9.10 5.71 -8.91
C HIS A 106 8.47 4.32 -9.18
N GLY A 107 9.30 3.28 -9.30
CA GLY A 107 8.88 1.88 -9.37
C GLY A 107 8.68 1.21 -7.99
N GLY A 108 8.29 -0.06 -7.97
CA GLY A 108 8.18 -0.84 -6.73
C GLY A 108 6.93 -0.53 -5.89
N ALA A 109 6.94 -0.88 -4.61
CA ALA A 109 5.79 -0.69 -3.72
C ALA A 109 5.45 0.79 -3.55
N GLY A 110 4.19 1.15 -3.77
CA GLY A 110 3.74 2.55 -3.77
C GLY A 110 3.98 3.30 -5.07
N GLY A 111 4.44 2.62 -6.14
CA GLY A 111 4.64 3.18 -7.47
C GLY A 111 4.42 2.11 -8.55
N GLY A 112 5.26 2.11 -9.59
CA GLY A 112 5.17 1.15 -10.70
C GLY A 112 4.30 1.63 -11.86
N PHE A 113 4.42 0.94 -13.00
CA PHE A 113 3.82 1.37 -14.27
C PHE A 113 2.30 1.59 -14.17
N GLU A 114 1.60 0.70 -13.48
CA GLU A 114 0.16 0.75 -13.33
C GLU A 114 -0.28 2.02 -12.60
N ASN A 115 0.46 2.40 -11.56
CA ASN A 115 0.12 3.53 -10.71
C ASN A 115 0.58 4.86 -11.30
N THR A 116 1.81 4.94 -11.84
CA THR A 116 2.31 6.19 -12.45
C THR A 116 1.49 6.55 -13.69
N TRP A 117 1.11 5.56 -14.51
CA TRP A 117 0.16 5.78 -15.60
C TRP A 117 -1.17 6.35 -15.10
N GLY A 118 -1.73 5.78 -14.03
CA GLY A 118 -2.98 6.24 -13.43
C GLY A 118 -2.92 7.65 -12.83
N THR A 119 -1.76 8.07 -12.33
CA THR A 119 -1.54 9.42 -11.77
C THR A 119 -1.03 10.45 -12.78
N GLY A 120 -0.80 10.03 -14.04
CA GLY A 120 -0.28 10.89 -15.10
C GLY A 120 1.20 11.27 -14.91
N LYS A 121 1.98 10.37 -14.30
CA LYS A 121 3.43 10.48 -14.08
C LYS A 121 4.23 9.62 -15.04
#